data_AF-A0A0U1KZ10-F1
#
_entry.id   AF-A0A0U1KZ10-F1
#
_cell.length_a   1.000
_cell.length_b   1.000
_cell.length_c   1.000
_cell.angle_alpha   90.00
_cell.angle_beta   90.00
_cell.angle_gamma   90.00
#
_symmetry.space_group_name_H-M   'P 1'
#
loop_
_entity.id
_entity.type
_entity.pdbx_description
1 polymer ?
#
loop_
_entity_poly.entity_id
_entity_poly.type
_entity_poly.pdbx_seq_one_letter_code
_entity_poly.pdbx_strand_id
1 'polypeptide(L)'
;MNEFLNLMNKRGYVAGCLTIGDCIELAKELNVRVSDIVIREAMVANKMTREEVTSSVMATFCHNLYAMEMGLTSGKSFIMGTVGQDLADEEVTIIGDRFVNKILKYTLAAQVGNHVVGLMPCAGTGDSCTYTGLVKALLDTLEDQQEVARLVALLLKVGVIFRAGKSTTGCNMEGFGAGAAATAAVVAEMLEATPDQVGQAITLALSPTIANPCTPRVMVAGLCAAHLGGGVLIGHLTANLVVKTNLPVTVPPDVMIALAAAVHPLSAKHIVPTVIKYMEPFFKTNEAVEYFVSQETKEQDAERIKTTIQEAQTGARALAAKANSIIKPFGDAVVGGSSQAVGSPTNTARIAHALAEGEITGVKVELYPELFARRGINIPGMLMAAVHGAGTDNAGLYRQIMSEVIDSKLQVEIVEVDEPQLQRVTIYATRKNAMIEALNRGGGRLVIKNALPSVAEAKAAARKLHIEVVE
;
A
#
# COMPACT_ATOMS: atom_id res chain seq x y z
N MET A 1 -11.92 -34.53 -8.41
CA MET A 1 -12.09 -34.55 -6.94
C MET A 1 -11.07 -35.44 -6.24
N ASN A 2 -10.92 -36.71 -6.64
CA ASN A 2 -9.94 -37.62 -6.03
C ASN A 2 -8.49 -37.10 -6.07
N GLU A 3 -8.07 -36.53 -7.20
CA GLU A 3 -6.75 -35.94 -7.34
C GLU A 3 -6.51 -34.75 -6.37
N PHE A 4 -7.51 -33.87 -6.23
CA PHE A 4 -7.49 -32.77 -5.27
C PHE A 4 -7.35 -33.28 -3.82
N LEU A 5 -8.15 -34.28 -3.43
CA LEU A 5 -8.07 -34.87 -2.09
C LEU A 5 -6.72 -35.55 -1.82
N ASN A 6 -6.17 -36.26 -2.81
CA ASN A 6 -4.86 -36.88 -2.70
C ASN A 6 -3.76 -35.83 -2.49
N LEU A 7 -3.83 -34.71 -3.23
CA LEU A 7 -2.86 -33.63 -3.11
C LEU A 7 -2.97 -32.90 -1.76
N MET A 8 -4.20 -32.60 -1.31
CA MET A 8 -4.48 -32.07 0.03
C MET A 8 -3.85 -32.94 1.13
N ASN A 9 -4.10 -34.26 1.08
CA ASN A 9 -3.55 -35.22 2.04
C ASN A 9 -2.03 -35.27 2.00
N LYS A 10 -1.42 -35.28 0.81
CA LYS A 10 0.03 -35.29 0.63
C LYS A 10 0.70 -34.04 1.23
N ARG A 11 0.03 -32.89 1.17
CA ARG A 11 0.52 -31.60 1.69
C ARG A 11 0.17 -31.37 3.16
N GLY A 12 -0.63 -32.24 3.77
CA GLY A 12 -1.12 -32.07 5.15
C GLY A 12 -2.12 -30.92 5.29
N TYR A 13 -2.78 -30.54 4.20
CA TYR A 13 -3.77 -29.47 4.20
C TYR A 13 -5.12 -29.93 4.72
N VAL A 14 -5.83 -29.02 5.40
CA VAL A 14 -7.16 -29.26 5.94
C VAL A 14 -8.17 -28.43 5.15
N ALA A 15 -9.23 -29.08 4.66
CA ALA A 15 -10.31 -28.39 3.95
C ALA A 15 -10.99 -27.37 4.87
N GLY A 16 -11.19 -26.15 4.38
CA GLY A 16 -11.70 -25.02 5.16
C GLY A 16 -10.60 -24.18 5.83
N CYS A 17 -9.33 -24.59 5.73
CA CYS A 17 -8.20 -23.90 6.32
C CYS A 17 -7.12 -23.47 5.31
N LEU A 18 -7.40 -23.56 4.00
CA LEU A 18 -6.41 -23.19 2.98
C LEU A 18 -6.11 -21.68 3.02
N THR A 19 -4.83 -21.30 2.90
CA THR A 19 -4.47 -19.91 2.62
C THR A 19 -4.71 -19.56 1.14
N ILE A 20 -4.49 -18.29 0.76
CA ILE A 20 -4.51 -17.91 -0.66
C ILE A 20 -3.33 -18.57 -1.38
N GLY A 21 -2.16 -18.60 -0.76
CA GLY A 21 -0.98 -19.30 -1.28
C GLY A 21 -1.25 -20.79 -1.51
N ASP A 22 -1.90 -21.49 -0.57
CA ASP A 22 -2.24 -22.90 -0.73
C ASP A 22 -3.20 -23.10 -1.91
N CYS A 23 -4.22 -22.24 -2.06
CA CYS A 23 -5.14 -22.30 -3.20
C CYS A 23 -4.42 -22.12 -4.54
N ILE A 24 -3.44 -21.21 -4.61
CA ILE A 24 -2.64 -20.95 -5.82
C ILE A 24 -1.75 -22.15 -6.17
N GLU A 25 -1.05 -22.71 -5.20
CA GLU A 25 -0.17 -23.88 -5.42
C GLU A 25 -0.97 -25.10 -5.89
N LEU A 26 -2.10 -25.38 -5.26
CA LEU A 26 -3.00 -26.46 -5.68
C LEU A 26 -3.58 -26.21 -7.09
N ALA A 27 -3.92 -24.96 -7.42
CA ALA A 27 -4.45 -24.60 -8.74
C ALA A 27 -3.40 -24.83 -9.84
N LYS A 28 -2.15 -24.44 -9.56
CA LYS A 28 -1.01 -24.65 -10.45
C LYS A 28 -0.74 -26.15 -10.68
N GLU A 29 -0.66 -26.94 -9.61
CA GLU A 29 -0.38 -28.38 -9.72
C GLU A 29 -1.49 -29.14 -10.46
N LEU A 30 -2.75 -28.73 -10.26
CA LEU A 30 -3.91 -29.37 -10.89
C LEU A 30 -4.28 -28.77 -12.26
N ASN A 31 -3.53 -27.76 -12.72
CA ASN A 31 -3.80 -27.02 -13.95
C ASN A 31 -5.26 -26.52 -14.06
N VAL A 32 -5.75 -25.88 -13.01
CA VAL A 32 -7.10 -25.28 -12.92
C VAL A 32 -7.04 -23.85 -12.43
N ARG A 33 -8.17 -23.14 -12.46
CA ARG A 33 -8.27 -21.77 -11.94
C ARG A 33 -8.28 -21.78 -10.40
N VAL A 34 -7.88 -20.68 -9.77
CA VAL A 34 -7.78 -20.58 -8.30
C VAL A 34 -9.17 -20.74 -7.67
N SER A 35 -10.18 -20.13 -8.27
CA SER A 35 -11.59 -20.32 -7.85
C SER A 35 -12.05 -21.78 -7.80
N ASP A 36 -11.54 -22.66 -8.68
CA ASP A 36 -11.95 -24.06 -8.70
C ASP A 36 -11.46 -24.78 -7.45
N ILE A 37 -10.27 -24.41 -6.96
CA ILE A 37 -9.76 -24.89 -5.68
C ILE A 37 -10.62 -24.38 -4.54
N VAL A 38 -10.99 -23.09 -4.56
CA VAL A 38 -11.87 -22.50 -3.55
C VAL A 38 -13.22 -23.23 -3.47
N ILE A 39 -13.85 -23.49 -4.63
CA ILE A 39 -15.12 -24.24 -4.66
C ILE A 39 -14.92 -25.68 -4.16
N ARG A 40 -13.86 -26.37 -4.62
CA ARG A 40 -13.56 -27.75 -4.18
C ARG A 40 -13.31 -27.82 -2.67
N GLU A 41 -12.60 -26.85 -2.10
CA GLU A 41 -12.41 -26.73 -0.65
C GLU A 41 -13.76 -26.62 0.06
N ALA A 42 -14.64 -25.71 -0.40
CA ALA A 42 -15.96 -25.52 0.18
C ALA A 42 -16.85 -26.76 0.07
N MET A 43 -16.81 -27.47 -1.07
CA MET A 43 -17.51 -28.75 -1.28
C MET A 43 -17.09 -29.79 -0.24
N VAL A 44 -15.78 -29.94 -0.01
CA VAL A 44 -15.26 -30.93 0.95
C VAL A 44 -15.55 -30.52 2.38
N ALA A 45 -15.30 -29.25 2.73
CA ALA A 45 -15.49 -28.74 4.10
C ALA A 45 -16.96 -28.80 4.55
N ASN A 46 -17.91 -28.56 3.64
CA ASN A 46 -19.34 -28.50 3.95
C ASN A 46 -20.13 -29.73 3.48
N LYS A 47 -19.47 -30.72 2.85
CA LYS A 47 -20.11 -31.90 2.26
C LYS A 47 -21.22 -31.54 1.26
N MET A 48 -20.94 -30.54 0.42
CA MET A 48 -21.86 -30.01 -0.58
C MET A 48 -21.41 -30.37 -1.99
N THR A 49 -22.37 -30.47 -2.90
CA THR A 49 -22.16 -30.49 -4.35
C THR A 49 -21.65 -29.13 -4.85
N ARG A 50 -21.17 -29.07 -6.10
CA ARG A 50 -20.71 -27.81 -6.69
C ARG A 50 -21.86 -26.82 -6.79
N GLU A 51 -23.02 -27.28 -7.24
CA GLU A 51 -24.23 -26.50 -7.45
C GLU A 51 -24.76 -25.91 -6.13
N GLU A 52 -24.73 -26.69 -5.05
CA GLU A 52 -25.10 -26.23 -3.71
C GLU A 52 -24.13 -25.16 -3.18
N VAL A 53 -22.83 -25.31 -3.42
CA VAL A 53 -21.82 -24.31 -3.05
C VAL A 53 -22.02 -23.02 -3.85
N THR A 54 -22.13 -23.10 -5.18
CA THR A 54 -22.28 -21.91 -6.03
C THR A 54 -23.59 -21.17 -5.75
N SER A 55 -24.68 -21.91 -5.50
CA SER A 55 -25.97 -21.31 -5.12
C SER A 55 -25.87 -20.60 -3.77
N SER A 56 -25.22 -21.24 -2.80
CA SER A 56 -25.02 -20.67 -1.46
C SER A 56 -24.14 -19.43 -1.49
N VAL A 57 -23.06 -19.45 -2.29
CA VAL A 57 -22.17 -18.30 -2.54
C VAL A 57 -22.96 -17.11 -3.08
N MET A 58 -23.79 -17.30 -4.11
CA MET A 58 -24.58 -16.21 -4.68
C MET A 58 -25.66 -15.70 -3.70
N ALA A 59 -26.30 -16.60 -2.96
CA ALA A 59 -27.30 -16.25 -1.96
C ALA A 59 -26.76 -15.35 -0.83
N THR A 60 -25.44 -15.40 -0.56
CA THR A 60 -24.83 -14.51 0.44
C THR A 60 -24.94 -13.03 0.09
N PHE A 61 -25.14 -12.67 -1.18
CA PHE A 61 -25.22 -11.26 -1.62
C PHE A 61 -26.64 -10.69 -1.64
N CYS A 62 -27.69 -11.45 -1.26
CA CYS A 62 -29.08 -10.98 -1.33
C CYS A 62 -29.30 -9.65 -0.57
N HIS A 63 -28.85 -9.58 0.70
CA HIS A 63 -28.98 -8.35 1.51
C HIS A 63 -28.14 -7.20 0.93
N ASN A 64 -26.93 -7.51 0.49
CA ASN A 64 -25.98 -6.54 -0.05
C ASN A 64 -26.49 -5.89 -1.34
N LEU A 65 -27.05 -6.69 -2.26
CA LEU A 65 -27.67 -6.19 -3.49
C LEU A 65 -28.93 -5.38 -3.19
N TYR A 66 -29.73 -5.78 -2.20
CA TYR A 66 -30.86 -4.98 -1.71
C TYR A 66 -30.39 -3.63 -1.16
N ALA A 67 -29.33 -3.59 -0.35
CA ALA A 67 -28.76 -2.33 0.14
C ALA A 67 -28.32 -1.43 -1.02
N MET A 68 -27.59 -1.98 -2.01
CA MET A 68 -27.21 -1.23 -3.19
C MET A 68 -28.41 -0.63 -3.94
N GLU A 69 -29.46 -1.42 -4.15
CA GLU A 69 -30.69 -0.94 -4.81
C GLU A 69 -31.35 0.20 -4.03
N MET A 70 -31.40 0.08 -2.70
CA MET A 70 -31.86 1.17 -1.84
C MET A 70 -31.00 2.43 -2.03
N GLY A 71 -29.68 2.27 -2.13
CA GLY A 71 -28.76 3.38 -2.38
C GLY A 71 -28.94 4.07 -3.74
N LEU A 72 -29.31 3.33 -4.78
CA LEU A 72 -29.58 3.87 -6.12
C LEU A 72 -30.90 4.62 -6.21
N THR A 73 -31.90 4.22 -5.42
CA THR A 73 -33.29 4.67 -5.63
C THR A 73 -33.74 5.74 -4.64
N SER A 74 -33.63 5.47 -3.34
CA SER A 74 -34.29 6.27 -2.29
C SER A 74 -33.42 6.55 -1.08
N GLY A 75 -32.25 5.91 -1.01
CA GLY A 75 -31.35 5.98 0.13
C GLY A 75 -30.70 7.35 0.27
N LYS A 76 -30.57 7.80 1.52
CA LYS A 76 -29.84 9.01 1.88
C LYS A 76 -28.93 8.70 3.06
N SER A 77 -27.63 8.72 2.80
CA SER A 77 -26.62 8.50 3.82
C SER A 77 -26.39 9.75 4.66
N PHE A 78 -26.20 9.54 5.95
CA PHE A 78 -25.72 10.58 6.85
C PHE A 78 -24.41 11.19 6.35
N ILE A 79 -23.38 10.40 6.00
CA ILE A 79 -22.05 10.92 5.62
C ILE A 79 -21.83 11.03 4.10
N MET A 80 -22.63 10.36 3.26
CA MET A 80 -22.46 10.34 1.79
C MET A 80 -23.58 11.06 1.03
N GLY A 81 -24.62 11.54 1.71
CA GLY A 81 -25.77 12.16 1.03
C GLY A 81 -26.48 11.19 0.09
N THR A 82 -26.82 11.67 -1.11
CA THR A 82 -27.58 10.95 -2.15
C THR A 82 -26.71 10.49 -3.31
N VAL A 83 -25.39 10.40 -3.13
CA VAL A 83 -24.44 10.08 -4.23
C VAL A 83 -24.79 8.82 -5.03
N GLY A 84 -25.46 7.83 -4.42
CA GLY A 84 -25.96 6.65 -5.14
C GLY A 84 -27.02 7.00 -6.20
N GLN A 85 -27.93 7.92 -5.91
CA GLN A 85 -28.95 8.40 -6.83
C GLN A 85 -28.33 9.27 -7.93
N ASP A 86 -27.36 10.13 -7.58
CA ASP A 86 -26.62 10.94 -8.54
C ASP A 86 -25.92 10.06 -9.59
N LEU A 87 -25.48 8.86 -9.18
CA LEU A 87 -24.79 7.89 -10.02
C LEU A 87 -25.73 6.92 -10.76
N ALA A 88 -27.01 6.88 -10.41
CA ALA A 88 -28.02 6.06 -11.09
C ALA A 88 -28.33 6.59 -12.49
N ASP A 89 -28.10 7.90 -12.73
CA ASP A 89 -28.13 8.48 -14.07
C ASP A 89 -27.04 7.85 -14.95
N GLU A 90 -27.45 7.27 -16.08
CA GLU A 90 -26.54 6.60 -17.02
C GLU A 90 -25.52 7.56 -17.65
N GLU A 91 -25.87 8.85 -17.79
CA GLU A 91 -24.99 9.88 -18.36
C GLU A 91 -23.83 10.22 -17.44
N VAL A 92 -24.00 10.03 -16.13
CA VAL A 92 -22.95 10.32 -15.15
C VAL A 92 -21.87 9.25 -15.22
N THR A 93 -20.64 9.63 -15.54
CA THR A 93 -19.50 8.71 -15.65
C THR A 93 -18.36 9.17 -14.75
N ILE A 94 -17.87 8.27 -13.88
CA ILE A 94 -16.72 8.51 -13.00
C ILE A 94 -15.41 8.25 -13.75
N ILE A 95 -15.39 7.21 -14.59
CA ILE A 95 -14.21 6.80 -15.36
C ILE A 95 -14.62 6.22 -16.72
N GLY A 96 -13.78 6.39 -17.74
CA GLY A 96 -14.12 5.99 -19.12
C GLY A 96 -14.22 4.47 -19.36
N ASP A 97 -13.64 3.62 -18.50
CA ASP A 97 -13.80 2.17 -18.60
C ASP A 97 -15.20 1.77 -18.10
N ARG A 98 -16.02 1.18 -18.99
CA ARG A 98 -17.42 0.87 -18.71
C ARG A 98 -17.59 -0.13 -17.57
N PHE A 99 -16.76 -1.16 -17.50
CA PHE A 99 -16.86 -2.19 -16.46
C PHE A 99 -16.44 -1.62 -15.11
N VAL A 100 -15.31 -0.93 -15.06
CA VAL A 100 -14.83 -0.27 -13.83
C VAL A 100 -15.81 0.82 -13.37
N ASN A 101 -16.39 1.58 -14.29
CA ASN A 101 -17.40 2.59 -13.98
C ASN A 101 -18.65 1.98 -13.32
N LYS A 102 -19.16 0.84 -13.86
CA LYS A 102 -20.26 0.09 -13.22
C LYS A 102 -19.91 -0.30 -11.79
N ILE A 103 -18.73 -0.88 -11.57
CA ILE A 103 -18.28 -1.28 -10.22
C ILE A 103 -18.30 -0.08 -9.28
N LEU A 104 -17.71 1.05 -9.68
CA LEU A 104 -17.63 2.26 -8.85
C LEU A 104 -19.02 2.82 -8.50
N LYS A 105 -19.93 2.88 -9.49
CA LYS A 105 -21.31 3.33 -9.27
C LYS A 105 -22.01 2.47 -8.23
N TYR A 106 -21.99 1.15 -8.43
CA TYR A 106 -22.65 0.20 -7.53
C TYR A 106 -21.98 0.15 -6.15
N THR A 107 -20.67 0.32 -6.05
CA THR A 107 -19.96 0.41 -4.76
C THR A 107 -20.41 1.62 -3.94
N LEU A 108 -20.54 2.80 -4.56
CA LEU A 108 -20.96 4.02 -3.85
C LEU A 108 -22.46 3.97 -3.50
N ALA A 109 -23.29 3.39 -4.37
CA ALA A 109 -24.68 3.11 -4.05
C ALA A 109 -24.81 2.14 -2.87
N ALA A 110 -24.07 1.04 -2.87
CA ALA A 110 -24.03 0.10 -1.75
C ALA A 110 -23.63 0.78 -0.43
N GLN A 111 -22.66 1.71 -0.44
CA GLN A 111 -22.31 2.48 0.75
C GLN A 111 -23.49 3.33 1.25
N VAL A 112 -24.23 4.00 0.36
CA VAL A 112 -25.43 4.76 0.74
C VAL A 112 -26.47 3.83 1.35
N GLY A 113 -26.79 2.74 0.66
CA GLY A 113 -27.72 1.72 1.09
C GLY A 113 -27.42 1.12 2.45
N ASN A 114 -26.17 0.75 2.68
CA ASN A 114 -25.70 0.17 3.94
C ASN A 114 -25.93 1.10 5.15
N HIS A 115 -25.90 2.43 4.95
CA HIS A 115 -26.24 3.38 6.01
C HIS A 115 -27.75 3.48 6.29
N VAL A 116 -28.59 3.01 5.37
CA VAL A 116 -30.05 3.08 5.46
C VAL A 116 -30.63 1.78 5.99
N VAL A 117 -30.24 0.64 5.41
CA VAL A 117 -30.84 -0.68 5.71
C VAL A 117 -29.90 -1.60 6.49
N GLY A 118 -28.73 -1.10 6.90
CA GLY A 118 -27.70 -1.89 7.57
C GLY A 118 -26.84 -2.67 6.57
N LEU A 119 -25.69 -3.14 7.06
CA LEU A 119 -24.72 -3.87 6.25
C LEU A 119 -24.64 -5.35 6.65
N MET A 120 -24.34 -6.20 5.66
CA MET A 120 -23.93 -7.59 5.88
C MET A 120 -22.49 -7.78 5.37
N PRO A 121 -21.49 -7.67 6.26
CA PRO A 121 -20.09 -7.67 5.85
C PRO A 121 -19.44 -9.05 5.81
N CYS A 122 -18.45 -9.20 4.93
CA CYS A 122 -17.55 -10.35 4.93
C CYS A 122 -16.40 -10.11 5.92
N ALA A 123 -15.53 -9.12 5.67
CA ALA A 123 -14.37 -8.77 6.48
C ALA A 123 -14.61 -7.61 7.47
N GLY A 124 -15.48 -6.67 7.13
CA GLY A 124 -15.74 -5.45 7.87
C GLY A 124 -16.70 -4.50 7.14
N THR A 125 -16.78 -3.23 7.55
CA THR A 125 -17.87 -2.38 7.05
C THR A 125 -17.71 -2.05 5.57
N GLY A 126 -16.50 -1.64 5.15
CA GLY A 126 -16.27 -1.12 3.81
C GLY A 126 -16.20 -2.18 2.69
N ASP A 127 -15.76 -3.40 2.96
CA ASP A 127 -15.66 -4.45 1.92
C ASP A 127 -17.02 -4.85 1.39
N SER A 128 -18.06 -4.83 2.24
CA SER A 128 -19.43 -5.07 1.82
C SER A 128 -19.83 -4.18 0.63
N CYS A 129 -19.34 -2.94 0.55
CA CYS A 129 -19.64 -2.01 -0.54
C CYS A 129 -18.87 -2.34 -1.81
N THR A 130 -17.55 -2.52 -1.69
CA THR A 130 -16.67 -2.83 -2.83
C THR A 130 -17.07 -4.16 -3.46
N TYR A 131 -17.36 -5.16 -2.64
CA TYR A 131 -17.76 -6.49 -3.09
C TYR A 131 -19.11 -6.45 -3.78
N THR A 132 -20.10 -5.78 -3.20
CA THR A 132 -21.42 -5.64 -3.83
C THR A 132 -21.32 -5.00 -5.21
N GLY A 133 -20.54 -3.92 -5.32
CA GLY A 133 -20.36 -3.23 -6.60
C GLY A 133 -19.73 -4.12 -7.66
N LEU A 134 -18.73 -4.91 -7.28
CA LEU A 134 -18.08 -5.87 -8.17
C LEU A 134 -19.04 -6.99 -8.57
N VAL A 135 -19.74 -7.62 -7.61
CA VAL A 135 -20.72 -8.69 -7.90
C VAL A 135 -21.84 -8.20 -8.80
N LYS A 136 -22.41 -7.02 -8.54
CA LYS A 136 -23.46 -6.46 -9.42
C LYS A 136 -22.92 -6.19 -10.83
N ALA A 137 -21.73 -5.60 -10.95
CA ALA A 137 -21.14 -5.36 -12.26
C ALA A 137 -20.85 -6.66 -13.03
N LEU A 138 -20.44 -7.74 -12.34
CA LEU A 138 -20.29 -9.06 -12.95
C LEU A 138 -21.63 -9.60 -13.46
N LEU A 139 -22.68 -9.55 -12.63
CA LEU A 139 -24.03 -9.97 -13.01
C LEU A 139 -24.57 -9.21 -14.23
N ASP A 140 -24.23 -7.93 -14.36
CA ASP A 140 -24.66 -7.08 -15.47
C ASP A 140 -23.77 -7.15 -16.72
N THR A 141 -22.68 -7.93 -16.68
CA THR A 141 -21.68 -7.97 -17.76
C THR A 141 -21.45 -9.38 -18.28
N LEU A 142 -21.54 -10.40 -17.42
CA LEU A 142 -21.32 -11.79 -17.79
C LEU A 142 -22.66 -12.53 -17.93
N GLU A 143 -22.84 -13.21 -19.04
CA GLU A 143 -24.04 -14.03 -19.28
C GLU A 143 -24.00 -15.34 -18.49
N ASP A 144 -22.81 -15.95 -18.36
CA ASP A 144 -22.62 -17.22 -17.66
C ASP A 144 -22.66 -17.04 -16.13
N GLN A 145 -23.79 -17.44 -15.53
CA GLN A 145 -24.00 -17.37 -14.09
C GLN A 145 -23.09 -18.30 -13.29
N GLN A 146 -22.61 -19.41 -13.89
CA GLN A 146 -21.64 -20.29 -13.25
C GLN A 146 -20.27 -19.61 -13.17
N GLU A 147 -19.90 -18.88 -14.23
CA GLU A 147 -18.68 -18.07 -14.24
C GLU A 147 -18.74 -16.95 -13.19
N VAL A 148 -19.88 -16.25 -13.08
CA VAL A 148 -20.10 -15.26 -12.00
C VAL A 148 -19.93 -15.92 -10.63
N ALA A 149 -20.64 -17.01 -10.35
CA ALA A 149 -20.56 -17.69 -9.06
C ALA A 149 -19.12 -18.15 -8.72
N ARG A 150 -18.36 -18.57 -9.73
CA ARG A 150 -16.97 -18.97 -9.60
C ARG A 150 -16.07 -17.80 -9.20
N LEU A 151 -16.20 -16.65 -9.86
CA LEU A 151 -15.46 -15.43 -9.51
C LEU A 151 -15.87 -14.89 -8.13
N VAL A 152 -17.16 -14.96 -7.79
CA VAL A 152 -17.68 -14.56 -6.47
C VAL A 152 -17.15 -15.47 -5.36
N ALA A 153 -16.96 -16.77 -5.62
CA ALA A 153 -16.34 -17.67 -4.65
C ALA A 153 -14.89 -17.25 -4.33
N LEU A 154 -14.09 -16.90 -5.36
CA LEU A 154 -12.73 -16.39 -5.17
C LEU A 154 -12.70 -15.07 -4.38
N LEU A 155 -13.60 -14.15 -4.73
CA LEU A 155 -13.80 -12.90 -3.99
C LEU A 155 -14.05 -13.16 -2.49
N LEU A 156 -14.99 -14.05 -2.17
CA LEU A 156 -15.33 -14.39 -0.79
C LEU A 156 -14.18 -15.07 -0.07
N LYS A 157 -13.40 -15.94 -0.74
CA LYS A 157 -12.21 -16.56 -0.14
C LYS A 157 -11.22 -15.51 0.36
N VAL A 158 -10.94 -14.50 -0.46
CA VAL A 158 -10.10 -13.37 -0.03
C VAL A 158 -10.76 -12.64 1.14
N GLY A 159 -12.04 -12.32 1.03
CA GLY A 159 -12.79 -11.61 2.08
C GLY A 159 -12.77 -12.30 3.44
N VAL A 160 -13.01 -13.62 3.52
CA VAL A 160 -13.08 -14.34 4.80
C VAL A 160 -11.71 -14.43 5.49
N ILE A 161 -10.61 -14.41 4.74
CA ILE A 161 -9.26 -14.34 5.31
C ILE A 161 -9.02 -12.96 5.94
N PHE A 162 -9.41 -11.89 5.25
CA PHE A 162 -9.33 -10.53 5.79
C PHE A 162 -10.21 -10.36 7.04
N ARG A 163 -11.40 -10.97 7.08
CA ARG A 163 -12.25 -11.02 8.28
C ARG A 163 -11.50 -11.58 9.48
N ALA A 164 -10.81 -12.70 9.28
CA ALA A 164 -10.09 -13.38 10.36
C ALA A 164 -8.89 -12.57 10.87
N GLY A 165 -8.21 -11.84 9.97
CA GLY A 165 -7.07 -11.00 10.35
C GLY A 165 -7.44 -9.63 10.95
N LYS A 166 -8.67 -9.16 10.75
CA LYS A 166 -9.14 -7.87 11.27
C LYS A 166 -9.33 -7.93 12.79
N SER A 167 -8.60 -7.09 13.52
CA SER A 167 -8.61 -7.03 14.99
C SER A 167 -8.94 -5.65 15.57
N THR A 168 -8.97 -4.59 14.75
CA THR A 168 -9.20 -3.20 15.17
C THR A 168 -9.94 -2.40 14.09
N THR A 169 -9.88 -1.07 14.14
CA THR A 169 -10.44 -0.18 13.12
C THR A 169 -9.36 0.26 12.12
N GLY A 170 -9.46 -0.21 10.88
CA GLY A 170 -8.47 0.09 9.84
C GLY A 170 -8.96 -0.30 8.46
N CYS A 171 -8.86 0.62 7.51
CA CYS A 171 -9.40 0.43 6.16
C CYS A 171 -8.52 -0.54 5.34
N ASN A 172 -7.28 -0.76 5.78
CA ASN A 172 -6.37 -1.77 5.26
C ASN A 172 -6.91 -3.21 5.37
N MET A 173 -7.79 -3.50 6.33
CA MET A 173 -8.43 -4.81 6.48
C MET A 173 -9.92 -4.81 6.09
N GLU A 174 -10.40 -3.75 5.43
CA GLU A 174 -11.80 -3.58 5.03
C GLU A 174 -11.90 -3.13 3.56
N GLY A 175 -12.73 -2.13 3.26
CA GLY A 175 -13.07 -1.74 1.89
C GLY A 175 -11.94 -1.20 1.03
N PHE A 176 -10.80 -0.79 1.61
CA PHE A 176 -9.63 -0.43 0.82
C PHE A 176 -8.72 -1.63 0.56
N GLY A 177 -8.14 -2.23 1.60
CA GLY A 177 -7.18 -3.33 1.41
C GLY A 177 -7.85 -4.64 0.99
N ALA A 178 -8.88 -5.09 1.72
CA ALA A 178 -9.63 -6.29 1.34
C ALA A 178 -10.38 -6.07 0.01
N GLY A 179 -10.96 -4.88 -0.17
CA GLY A 179 -11.56 -4.43 -1.43
C GLY A 179 -10.59 -4.52 -2.62
N ALA A 180 -9.38 -4.00 -2.47
CA ALA A 180 -8.34 -4.04 -3.51
C ALA A 180 -7.87 -5.45 -3.82
N ALA A 181 -7.57 -6.25 -2.78
CA ALA A 181 -7.13 -7.63 -2.94
C ALA A 181 -8.18 -8.50 -3.65
N ALA A 182 -9.44 -8.41 -3.23
CA ALA A 182 -10.50 -9.21 -3.82
C ALA A 182 -10.81 -8.77 -5.26
N THR A 183 -10.82 -7.46 -5.54
CA THR A 183 -10.96 -6.95 -6.91
C THR A 183 -9.80 -7.43 -7.78
N ALA A 184 -8.55 -7.36 -7.30
CA ALA A 184 -7.39 -7.83 -8.03
C ALA A 184 -7.48 -9.32 -8.37
N ALA A 185 -7.89 -10.15 -7.42
CA ALA A 185 -8.03 -11.59 -7.62
C ALA A 185 -9.07 -11.91 -8.72
N VAL A 186 -10.25 -11.30 -8.63
CA VAL A 186 -11.34 -11.50 -9.58
C VAL A 186 -10.98 -10.99 -10.97
N VAL A 187 -10.49 -9.74 -11.06
CA VAL A 187 -10.17 -9.13 -12.36
C VAL A 187 -9.00 -9.86 -13.02
N ALA A 188 -7.99 -10.30 -12.27
CA ALA A 188 -6.91 -11.11 -12.83
C ALA A 188 -7.45 -12.41 -13.42
N GLU A 189 -8.33 -13.12 -12.70
CA GLU A 189 -8.89 -14.38 -13.19
C GLU A 189 -9.85 -14.19 -14.38
N MET A 190 -10.59 -13.07 -14.43
CA MET A 190 -11.36 -12.65 -15.61
C MET A 190 -10.48 -12.40 -16.84
N LEU A 191 -9.25 -11.92 -16.62
CA LEU A 191 -8.25 -11.72 -17.66
C LEU A 191 -7.47 -12.99 -18.00
N GLU A 192 -7.98 -14.16 -17.59
CA GLU A 192 -7.39 -15.48 -17.81
C GLU A 192 -5.96 -15.62 -17.24
N ALA A 193 -5.68 -14.91 -16.14
CA ALA A 193 -4.41 -15.00 -15.45
C ALA A 193 -4.07 -16.44 -15.00
N THR A 194 -2.78 -16.75 -15.01
CA THR A 194 -2.27 -17.96 -14.34
C THR A 194 -2.47 -17.87 -12.81
N PRO A 195 -2.48 -19.01 -12.09
CA PRO A 195 -2.58 -19.00 -10.62
C PRO A 195 -1.54 -18.09 -9.94
N ASP A 196 -0.28 -18.12 -10.42
CA ASP A 196 0.78 -17.28 -9.87
C ASP A 196 0.47 -15.78 -10.08
N GLN A 197 -0.04 -15.40 -11.27
CA GLN A 197 -0.44 -14.01 -11.55
C GLN A 197 -1.61 -13.54 -10.68
N VAL A 198 -2.56 -14.41 -10.32
CA VAL A 198 -3.61 -14.05 -9.34
C VAL A 198 -2.99 -13.68 -7.99
N GLY A 199 -2.03 -14.47 -7.50
CA GLY A 199 -1.28 -14.15 -6.29
C GLY A 199 -0.50 -12.83 -6.39
N GLN A 200 0.18 -12.60 -7.51
CA GLN A 200 0.93 -11.38 -7.76
C GLN A 200 0.01 -10.14 -7.80
N ALA A 201 -1.18 -10.25 -8.40
CA ALA A 201 -2.17 -9.16 -8.45
C ALA A 201 -2.60 -8.75 -7.03
N ILE A 202 -2.89 -9.73 -6.18
CA ILE A 202 -3.26 -9.53 -4.76
C ILE A 202 -2.10 -8.86 -4.01
N THR A 203 -0.88 -9.39 -4.14
CA THR A 203 0.33 -8.83 -3.51
C THR A 203 0.50 -7.35 -3.85
N LEU A 204 0.44 -7.01 -5.14
CA LEU A 204 0.57 -5.61 -5.58
C LEU A 204 -0.58 -4.74 -5.08
N ALA A 205 -1.80 -5.27 -5.07
CA ALA A 205 -2.99 -4.52 -4.64
C ALA A 205 -2.91 -4.11 -3.17
N LEU A 206 -2.24 -4.92 -2.34
CA LEU A 206 -2.10 -4.63 -0.91
C LEU A 206 -1.03 -3.59 -0.60
N SER A 207 0.00 -3.48 -1.44
CA SER A 207 1.14 -2.57 -1.21
C SER A 207 0.75 -1.13 -0.80
N PRO A 208 -0.17 -0.43 -1.49
CA PRO A 208 -0.55 0.95 -1.13
C PRO A 208 -1.59 1.04 0.00
N THR A 209 -2.07 -0.09 0.52
CA THR A 209 -3.18 -0.15 1.49
C THR A 209 -2.73 -0.46 2.91
N ILE A 210 -1.45 -0.81 3.11
CA ILE A 210 -0.89 -1.21 4.39
C ILE A 210 -1.00 -0.07 5.41
N ALA A 211 -1.53 -0.39 6.60
CA ALA A 211 -1.69 0.51 7.75
C ALA A 211 -2.66 1.70 7.55
N ASN A 212 -3.47 1.74 6.48
CA ASN A 212 -4.49 2.77 6.27
C ASN A 212 -5.58 2.72 7.38
N PRO A 213 -5.83 3.83 8.11
CA PRO A 213 -6.81 3.89 9.19
C PRO A 213 -8.27 3.99 8.70
N CYS A 214 -9.24 3.66 9.56
CA CYS A 214 -10.68 3.71 9.23
C CYS A 214 -11.48 4.79 10.01
N THR A 215 -11.39 4.83 11.34
CA THR A 215 -12.40 5.51 12.18
C THR A 215 -12.60 7.01 11.98
N PRO A 216 -11.58 7.85 11.71
CA PRO A 216 -11.90 9.26 11.45
C PRO A 216 -12.59 9.47 10.09
N ARG A 217 -12.45 8.53 9.16
CA ARG A 217 -12.94 8.64 7.78
C ARG A 217 -14.44 8.34 7.64
N VAL A 218 -14.96 7.41 8.42
CA VAL A 218 -16.38 7.01 8.36
C VAL A 218 -17.29 7.97 9.12
N MET A 219 -16.72 8.98 9.79
CA MET A 219 -17.46 10.03 10.49
C MET A 219 -17.35 11.39 9.79
N VAL A 220 -16.33 11.60 8.96
CA VAL A 220 -16.21 12.79 8.10
C VAL A 220 -16.92 12.54 6.76
N ALA A 221 -17.71 13.51 6.33
CA ALA A 221 -18.49 13.41 5.10
C ALA A 221 -17.62 13.11 3.87
N GLY A 222 -18.09 12.19 3.01
CA GLY A 222 -17.50 11.90 1.70
C GLY A 222 -16.16 11.14 1.70
N LEU A 223 -15.38 11.16 2.78
CA LEU A 223 -14.05 10.54 2.77
C LEU A 223 -14.11 9.03 2.52
N CYS A 224 -15.23 8.37 2.89
CA CYS A 224 -15.49 6.96 2.60
C CYS A 224 -15.59 6.63 1.09
N ALA A 225 -15.84 7.60 0.20
CA ALA A 225 -15.92 7.34 -1.23
C ALA A 225 -14.57 6.88 -1.83
N ALA A 226 -13.51 7.65 -1.55
CA ALA A 226 -12.26 7.55 -2.31
C ALA A 226 -11.45 6.27 -2.05
N HIS A 227 -11.43 5.70 -0.85
CA HIS A 227 -10.79 4.39 -0.63
C HIS A 227 -11.65 3.21 -1.09
N LEU A 228 -12.99 3.32 -1.12
CA LEU A 228 -13.83 2.23 -1.64
C LEU A 228 -13.64 2.15 -3.16
N GLY A 229 -13.79 3.28 -3.84
CA GLY A 229 -13.47 3.38 -5.26
C GLY A 229 -11.98 3.15 -5.54
N GLY A 230 -11.10 3.60 -4.65
CA GLY A 230 -9.66 3.35 -4.70
C GLY A 230 -9.33 1.86 -4.61
N GLY A 231 -10.07 1.08 -3.81
CA GLY A 231 -9.94 -0.38 -3.76
C GLY A 231 -10.20 -1.01 -5.13
N VAL A 232 -11.28 -0.58 -5.80
CA VAL A 232 -11.62 -1.02 -7.16
C VAL A 232 -10.50 -0.65 -8.16
N LEU A 233 -10.08 0.62 -8.15
CA LEU A 233 -9.08 1.12 -9.10
C LEU A 233 -7.71 0.47 -8.92
N ILE A 234 -7.26 0.29 -7.68
CA ILE A 234 -6.01 -0.38 -7.37
C ILE A 234 -6.09 -1.85 -7.77
N GLY A 235 -7.16 -2.56 -7.43
CA GLY A 235 -7.30 -3.97 -7.81
C GLY A 235 -7.33 -4.16 -9.33
N HIS A 236 -8.06 -3.30 -10.06
CA HIS A 236 -8.07 -3.32 -11.51
C HIS A 236 -6.70 -3.01 -12.13
N LEU A 237 -5.99 -2.00 -11.61
CA LEU A 237 -4.65 -1.64 -12.06
C LEU A 237 -3.67 -2.80 -11.89
N THR A 238 -3.63 -3.43 -10.71
CA THR A 238 -2.63 -4.46 -10.42
C THR A 238 -2.89 -5.75 -11.19
N ALA A 239 -4.16 -6.13 -11.37
CA ALA A 239 -4.53 -7.24 -12.26
C ALA A 239 -4.01 -7.01 -13.69
N ASN A 240 -4.21 -5.80 -14.24
CA ASN A 240 -3.70 -5.46 -15.57
C ASN A 240 -2.17 -5.45 -15.62
N LEU A 241 -1.49 -4.93 -14.59
CA LEU A 241 -0.02 -4.91 -14.55
C LEU A 241 0.57 -6.32 -14.62
N VAL A 242 0.06 -7.26 -13.83
CA VAL A 242 0.63 -8.63 -13.79
C VAL A 242 0.26 -9.46 -15.02
N VAL A 243 -0.91 -9.24 -15.62
CA VAL A 243 -1.34 -9.99 -16.81
C VAL A 243 -0.70 -9.45 -18.09
N LYS A 244 -0.55 -8.12 -18.20
CA LYS A 244 -0.15 -7.47 -19.46
C LYS A 244 1.33 -7.08 -19.52
N THR A 245 2.10 -7.33 -18.46
CA THR A 245 3.53 -6.94 -18.40
C THR A 245 4.38 -8.04 -17.77
N ASN A 246 5.70 -7.89 -17.87
CA ASN A 246 6.67 -8.76 -17.20
C ASN A 246 7.15 -8.16 -15.86
N LEU A 247 6.31 -7.38 -15.17
CA LEU A 247 6.65 -6.77 -13.89
C LEU A 247 7.00 -7.87 -12.86
N PRO A 248 8.23 -7.90 -12.33
CA PRO A 248 8.61 -8.92 -11.35
C PRO A 248 7.91 -8.67 -10.02
N VAL A 249 7.16 -9.67 -9.55
CA VAL A 249 6.53 -9.68 -8.23
C VAL A 249 6.94 -10.96 -7.51
N THR A 250 7.80 -10.81 -6.51
CA THR A 250 8.45 -11.93 -5.82
C THR A 250 7.91 -12.19 -4.42
N VAL A 251 7.05 -11.30 -3.91
CA VAL A 251 6.46 -11.44 -2.58
C VAL A 251 5.19 -12.29 -2.66
N PRO A 252 5.10 -13.42 -1.94
CA PRO A 252 3.88 -14.24 -1.91
C PRO A 252 2.69 -13.48 -1.32
N PRO A 253 1.45 -13.77 -1.77
CA PRO A 253 0.25 -13.08 -1.28
C PRO A 253 0.04 -13.25 0.22
N ASP A 254 0.32 -14.44 0.76
CA ASP A 254 0.17 -14.71 2.20
C ASP A 254 1.08 -13.84 3.07
N VAL A 255 2.28 -13.48 2.58
CA VAL A 255 3.18 -12.56 3.28
C VAL A 255 2.56 -11.17 3.37
N MET A 256 1.97 -10.68 2.28
CA MET A 256 1.31 -9.37 2.27
C MET A 256 0.04 -9.34 3.12
N ILE A 257 -0.75 -10.42 3.11
CA ILE A 257 -1.94 -10.55 3.96
C ILE A 257 -1.54 -10.60 5.44
N ALA A 258 -0.53 -11.39 5.79
CA ALA A 258 0.00 -11.45 7.15
C ALA A 258 0.56 -10.10 7.61
N LEU A 259 1.29 -9.39 6.74
CA LEU A 259 1.75 -8.03 7.00
C LEU A 259 0.57 -7.09 7.27
N ALA A 260 -0.46 -7.10 6.43
CA ALA A 260 -1.65 -6.27 6.59
C ALA A 260 -2.34 -6.51 7.94
N ALA A 261 -2.48 -7.78 8.35
CA ALA A 261 -3.04 -8.14 9.65
C ALA A 261 -2.14 -7.72 10.82
N ALA A 262 -0.82 -7.91 10.71
CA ALA A 262 0.14 -7.58 11.77
C ALA A 262 0.24 -6.07 12.05
N VAL A 263 0.20 -5.23 10.99
CA VAL A 263 0.24 -3.77 11.17
C VAL A 263 -1.09 -3.18 11.61
N HIS A 264 -2.19 -3.90 11.45
CA HIS A 264 -3.53 -3.40 11.73
C HIS A 264 -3.69 -2.89 13.18
N PRO A 265 -3.34 -3.65 14.25
CA PRO A 265 -3.37 -3.13 15.61
C PRO A 265 -2.32 -2.04 15.88
N LEU A 266 -1.20 -2.03 15.15
CA LEU A 266 -0.19 -0.96 15.25
C LEU A 266 -0.73 0.37 14.71
N SER A 267 -1.47 0.35 13.59
CA SER A 267 -2.14 1.52 13.04
C SER A 267 -3.14 2.12 14.04
N ALA A 268 -3.96 1.26 14.68
CA ALA A 268 -4.89 1.70 15.72
C ALA A 268 -4.20 2.38 16.91
N LYS A 269 -2.99 1.92 17.27
CA LYS A 269 -2.22 2.48 18.38
C LYS A 269 -1.44 3.74 18.01
N HIS A 270 -0.86 3.80 16.82
CA HIS A 270 0.16 4.80 16.47
C HIS A 270 -0.26 5.80 15.39
N ILE A 271 -1.20 5.43 14.51
CA ILE A 271 -1.64 6.26 13.39
C ILE A 271 -2.99 6.89 13.70
N VAL A 272 -3.96 6.08 14.13
CA VAL A 272 -5.34 6.52 14.39
C VAL A 272 -5.42 7.71 15.35
N PRO A 273 -4.67 7.78 16.48
CA PRO A 273 -4.76 8.93 17.38
C PRO A 273 -4.37 10.25 16.71
N THR A 274 -3.31 10.25 15.89
CA THR A 274 -2.90 11.44 15.14
C THR A 274 -3.95 11.82 14.11
N VAL A 275 -4.51 10.86 13.38
CA VAL A 275 -5.54 11.17 12.38
C VAL A 275 -6.82 11.68 13.03
N ILE A 276 -7.25 11.10 14.16
CA ILE A 276 -8.39 11.58 14.95
C ILE A 276 -8.17 13.03 15.38
N LYS A 277 -7.00 13.40 15.90
CA LYS A 277 -6.70 14.79 16.29
C LYS A 277 -7.04 15.80 15.18
N TYR A 278 -6.77 15.46 13.92
CA TYR A 278 -7.03 16.36 12.79
C TYR A 278 -8.44 16.26 12.20
N MET A 279 -9.14 15.14 12.41
CA MET A 279 -10.40 14.85 11.71
C MET A 279 -11.64 14.87 12.60
N GLU A 280 -11.50 14.53 13.89
CA GLU A 280 -12.60 14.54 14.88
C GLU A 280 -13.40 15.84 14.88
N PRO A 281 -12.78 17.03 14.79
CA PRO A 281 -13.55 18.28 14.77
C PRO A 281 -14.47 18.45 13.56
N PHE A 282 -14.30 17.63 12.51
CA PHE A 282 -15.11 17.63 11.30
C PHE A 282 -16.07 16.43 11.21
N PHE A 283 -16.21 15.66 12.30
CA PHE A 283 -17.18 14.57 12.34
C PHE A 283 -18.58 15.13 12.19
N LYS A 284 -19.37 14.47 11.33
CA LYS A 284 -20.74 14.89 11.10
C LYS A 284 -21.58 14.61 12.35
N THR A 285 -22.33 15.61 12.79
CA THR A 285 -23.23 15.53 13.94
C THR A 285 -24.70 15.41 13.50
N ASN A 286 -25.52 14.85 14.39
CA ASN A 286 -26.96 14.72 14.19
C ASN A 286 -27.67 15.74 15.07
N GLU A 287 -28.42 16.67 14.49
CA GLU A 287 -29.08 17.76 15.23
C GLU A 287 -29.99 17.26 16.37
N ALA A 288 -30.68 16.13 16.19
CA ALA A 288 -31.51 15.53 17.22
C ALA A 288 -30.67 14.96 18.38
N VAL A 289 -29.45 14.51 18.11
CA VAL A 289 -28.49 14.09 19.15
C VAL A 289 -27.89 15.33 19.83
N GLU A 290 -27.52 16.34 19.04
CA GLU A 290 -26.98 17.61 19.54
C GLU A 290 -27.95 18.30 20.52
N TYR A 291 -29.27 18.11 20.36
CA TYR A 291 -30.25 18.61 21.34
C TYR A 291 -29.96 18.13 22.78
N PHE A 292 -29.42 16.92 22.96
CA PHE A 292 -29.11 16.34 24.26
C PHE A 292 -27.68 16.66 24.75
N VAL A 293 -26.87 17.32 23.94
CA VAL A 293 -25.49 17.71 24.29
C VAL A 293 -25.51 19.08 24.97
N SER A 294 -24.79 19.21 26.09
CA SER A 294 -24.74 20.45 26.87
C SER A 294 -24.14 21.61 26.05
N GLN A 295 -24.59 22.82 26.32
CA GLN A 295 -24.06 24.03 25.67
C GLN A 295 -22.56 24.20 25.91
N GLU A 296 -22.08 23.88 27.12
CA GLU A 296 -20.66 23.86 27.46
C GLU A 296 -19.85 22.91 26.55
N THR A 297 -20.34 21.69 26.32
CA THR A 297 -19.66 20.72 25.45
C THR A 297 -19.59 21.23 24.00
N LYS A 298 -20.68 21.84 23.50
CA LYS A 298 -20.72 22.43 22.15
C LYS A 298 -19.74 23.60 21.99
N GLU A 299 -19.61 24.43 23.02
CA GLU A 299 -18.64 25.54 23.02
C GLU A 299 -17.20 25.01 23.05
N GLN A 300 -16.94 23.95 23.82
CA GLN A 300 -15.65 23.25 23.81
C GLN A 300 -15.36 22.64 22.42
N ASP A 301 -16.35 22.03 21.76
CA ASP A 301 -16.21 21.51 20.40
C ASP A 301 -15.89 22.61 19.39
N ALA A 302 -16.60 23.74 19.45
CA ALA A 302 -16.36 24.87 18.58
C ALA A 302 -14.94 25.45 18.74
N GLU A 303 -14.44 25.57 19.98
CA GLU A 303 -13.07 26.05 20.21
C GLU A 303 -12.02 25.00 19.79
N ARG A 304 -12.30 23.69 19.96
CA ARG A 304 -11.45 22.61 19.43
C ARG A 304 -11.33 22.65 17.91
N ILE A 305 -12.44 22.89 17.20
CA ILE A 305 -12.45 23.06 15.73
C ILE A 305 -11.53 24.22 15.34
N LYS A 306 -11.73 25.38 15.95
CA LYS A 306 -10.96 26.59 15.66
C LYS A 306 -9.46 26.39 15.93
N THR A 307 -9.11 25.79 17.06
CA THR A 307 -7.73 25.47 17.43
C THR A 307 -7.10 24.52 16.41
N THR A 308 -7.81 23.44 16.05
CA THR A 308 -7.31 22.45 15.08
C THR A 308 -7.08 23.08 13.70
N ILE A 309 -7.99 23.95 13.24
CA ILE A 309 -7.83 24.69 11.97
C ILE A 309 -6.59 25.59 12.02
N GLN A 310 -6.36 26.31 13.12
CA GLN A 310 -5.20 27.18 13.29
C GLN A 310 -3.88 26.38 13.32
N GLU A 311 -3.83 25.27 14.04
CA GLU A 311 -2.68 24.35 14.05
C GLU A 311 -2.40 23.80 12.65
N ALA A 312 -3.44 23.32 11.95
CA ALA A 312 -3.32 22.78 10.60
C ALA A 312 -2.84 23.84 9.60
N GLN A 313 -3.36 25.07 9.67
CA GLN A 313 -2.91 26.18 8.81
C GLN A 313 -1.46 26.57 9.10
N THR A 314 -1.05 26.59 10.37
CA THR A 314 0.34 26.87 10.76
C THR A 314 1.28 25.81 10.22
N GLY A 315 0.92 24.53 10.35
CA GLY A 315 1.68 23.42 9.77
C GLY A 315 1.75 23.50 8.25
N ALA A 316 0.63 23.75 7.57
CA ALA A 316 0.58 23.90 6.11
C ALA A 316 1.42 25.08 5.62
N ARG A 317 1.41 26.22 6.32
CA ARG A 317 2.28 27.37 6.02
C ARG A 317 3.76 27.03 6.21
N ALA A 318 4.12 26.29 7.25
CA ALA A 318 5.49 25.83 7.46
C ALA A 318 5.97 24.88 6.35
N LEU A 319 5.09 24.02 5.83
CA LEU A 319 5.40 23.20 4.65
C LEU A 319 5.57 24.06 3.40
N ALA A 320 4.65 24.99 3.14
CA ALA A 320 4.71 25.88 1.98
C ALA A 320 5.98 26.76 1.99
N ALA A 321 6.41 27.25 3.16
CA ALA A 321 7.62 28.05 3.31
C ALA A 321 8.91 27.26 3.00
N LYS A 322 8.87 25.92 3.13
CA LYS A 322 9.99 25.02 2.83
C LYS A 322 9.90 24.41 1.43
N ALA A 323 8.81 24.65 0.69
CA ALA A 323 8.60 24.06 -0.61
C ALA A 323 9.51 24.72 -1.66
N ASN A 324 10.00 23.90 -2.59
CA ASN A 324 10.77 24.41 -3.73
C ASN A 324 9.89 25.30 -4.63
N SER A 325 10.53 26.24 -5.31
CA SER A 325 9.87 27.07 -6.31
C SER A 325 9.31 26.21 -7.46
N ILE A 326 8.12 26.55 -7.95
CA ILE A 326 7.48 25.82 -9.07
C ILE A 326 8.27 25.91 -10.39
N ILE A 327 9.17 26.89 -10.55
CA ILE A 327 10.07 26.97 -11.71
C ILE A 327 11.34 26.12 -11.55
N LYS A 328 11.58 25.57 -10.35
CA LYS A 328 12.64 24.60 -10.07
C LYS A 328 12.16 23.59 -8.99
N PRO A 329 11.11 22.79 -9.29
CA PRO A 329 10.44 22.00 -8.26
C PRO A 329 11.18 20.70 -7.94
N PHE A 330 11.93 20.16 -8.91
CA PHE A 330 12.61 18.88 -8.81
C PHE A 330 14.01 19.03 -8.21
N GLY A 331 14.40 18.07 -7.38
CA GLY A 331 15.79 17.88 -6.96
C GLY A 331 16.64 17.24 -8.05
N ASP A 332 17.89 16.91 -7.72
CA ASP A 332 18.81 16.26 -8.66
C ASP A 332 18.30 14.89 -9.10
N ALA A 333 18.68 14.46 -10.30
CA ALA A 333 18.36 13.13 -10.80
C ALA A 333 19.01 12.07 -9.89
N VAL A 334 18.25 11.03 -9.55
CA VAL A 334 18.71 9.92 -8.70
C VAL A 334 18.60 8.60 -9.45
N VAL A 335 19.74 8.10 -9.94
CA VAL A 335 19.85 6.76 -10.52
C VAL A 335 19.60 5.71 -9.43
N GLY A 336 18.83 4.68 -9.76
CA GLY A 336 18.35 3.68 -8.79
C GLY A 336 17.01 4.03 -8.14
N GLY A 337 16.41 5.19 -8.46
CA GLY A 337 14.99 5.46 -8.26
C GLY A 337 14.52 5.75 -6.82
N SER A 338 15.44 5.87 -5.85
CA SER A 338 15.08 6.22 -4.47
C SER A 338 15.99 7.30 -3.90
N SER A 339 15.43 8.49 -3.67
CA SER A 339 16.18 9.59 -3.08
C SER A 339 16.58 9.34 -1.61
N GLN A 340 15.75 8.60 -0.86
CA GLN A 340 16.08 8.19 0.50
C GLN A 340 17.08 7.04 0.51
N ALA A 341 16.85 5.99 -0.29
CA ALA A 341 17.71 4.81 -0.24
C ALA A 341 19.04 5.02 -0.97
N VAL A 342 19.09 5.82 -2.04
CA VAL A 342 20.31 6.03 -2.85
C VAL A 342 20.86 7.44 -2.70
N GLY A 343 19.99 8.45 -2.73
CA GLY A 343 20.38 9.87 -2.72
C GLY A 343 21.21 10.27 -1.51
N SER A 344 20.63 10.12 -0.32
CA SER A 344 21.29 10.51 0.93
C SER A 344 22.59 9.72 1.20
N PRO A 345 22.63 8.37 1.03
CA PRO A 345 23.88 7.63 1.20
C PRO A 345 24.96 8.00 0.19
N THR A 346 24.59 8.26 -1.07
CA THR A 346 25.54 8.74 -2.10
C THR A 346 26.12 10.09 -1.71
N ASN A 347 25.30 11.03 -1.22
CA ASN A 347 25.79 12.33 -0.73
C ASN A 347 26.73 12.20 0.48
N THR A 348 26.46 11.28 1.40
CA THR A 348 27.41 10.95 2.49
C THR A 348 28.77 10.52 1.93
N ALA A 349 28.79 9.64 0.92
CA ALA A 349 30.03 9.21 0.27
C ALA A 349 30.73 10.34 -0.52
N ARG A 350 29.97 11.23 -1.19
CA ARG A 350 30.54 12.38 -1.92
C ARG A 350 31.24 13.35 -0.99
N ILE A 351 30.66 13.62 0.18
CA ILE A 351 31.29 14.47 1.19
C ILE A 351 32.58 13.78 1.69
N ALA A 352 32.55 12.47 1.95
CA ALA A 352 33.75 11.74 2.35
C ALA A 352 34.83 11.83 1.26
N HIS A 353 34.47 11.65 -0.01
CA HIS A 353 35.40 11.73 -1.14
C HIS A 353 36.05 13.12 -1.23
N ALA A 354 35.25 14.19 -1.08
CA ALA A 354 35.76 15.56 -1.13
C ALA A 354 36.73 15.91 0.01
N LEU A 355 36.78 15.11 1.09
CA LEU A 355 37.70 15.27 2.20
C LEU A 355 38.92 14.33 2.15
N ALA A 356 38.85 13.27 1.33
CA ALA A 356 39.93 12.31 1.14
C ALA A 356 40.99 12.86 0.18
N GLU A 357 42.25 12.44 0.34
CA GLU A 357 43.34 12.84 -0.54
C GLU A 357 44.22 11.66 -0.93
N GLY A 358 44.66 11.64 -2.20
CA GLY A 358 45.47 10.59 -2.79
C GLY A 358 44.63 9.51 -3.48
N GLU A 359 45.29 8.44 -3.90
CA GLU A 359 44.63 7.25 -4.46
C GLU A 359 43.82 6.53 -3.39
N ILE A 360 42.59 6.14 -3.72
CA ILE A 360 41.65 5.45 -2.83
C ILE A 360 41.98 3.96 -2.86
N THR A 361 42.25 3.40 -1.68
CA THR A 361 42.66 1.99 -1.51
C THR A 361 41.56 1.14 -0.90
N GLY A 362 40.55 1.74 -0.29
CA GLY A 362 39.41 1.02 0.24
C GLY A 362 38.25 1.92 0.68
N VAL A 363 37.07 1.31 0.83
CA VAL A 363 35.85 1.97 1.29
C VAL A 363 35.15 1.06 2.29
N LYS A 364 34.82 1.60 3.47
CA LYS A 364 33.94 0.95 4.45
C LYS A 364 32.61 1.68 4.50
N VAL A 365 31.53 0.92 4.36
CA VAL A 365 30.15 1.40 4.41
C VAL A 365 29.44 0.74 5.58
N GLU A 366 28.88 1.54 6.47
CA GLU A 366 28.10 1.07 7.61
C GLU A 366 26.69 1.65 7.50
N LEU A 367 25.68 0.77 7.50
CA LEU A 367 24.28 1.15 7.26
C LEU A 367 23.38 0.59 8.35
N TYR A 368 22.41 1.39 8.79
CA TYR A 368 21.33 0.88 9.63
C TYR A 368 20.47 -0.16 8.90
N PRO A 369 19.70 -1.01 9.63
CA PRO A 369 19.09 -2.22 9.07
C PRO A 369 18.25 -1.99 7.80
N GLU A 370 17.50 -0.89 7.73
CA GLU A 370 16.66 -0.59 6.56
C GLU A 370 17.48 -0.24 5.31
N LEU A 371 18.57 0.53 5.43
CA LEU A 371 19.44 0.81 4.30
C LEU A 371 20.29 -0.41 3.95
N PHE A 372 20.73 -1.18 4.93
CA PHE A 372 21.45 -2.43 4.68
C PHE A 372 20.59 -3.44 3.91
N ALA A 373 19.29 -3.54 4.22
CA ALA A 373 18.34 -4.34 3.46
C ALA A 373 18.18 -3.86 2.01
N ARG A 374 18.41 -2.57 1.72
CA ARG A 374 18.33 -1.94 0.39
C ARG A 374 19.69 -1.86 -0.33
N ARG A 375 20.70 -2.59 0.14
CA ARG A 375 22.08 -2.54 -0.38
C ARG A 375 22.23 -2.75 -1.89
N GLY A 376 21.30 -3.48 -2.53
CA GLY A 376 21.30 -3.71 -3.96
C GLY A 376 21.18 -2.44 -4.81
N ILE A 377 20.58 -1.37 -4.28
CA ILE A 377 20.44 -0.09 -4.99
C ILE A 377 21.33 1.03 -4.45
N ASN A 378 21.74 0.96 -3.18
CA ASN A 378 22.47 2.07 -2.56
C ASN A 378 23.99 1.93 -2.64
N ILE A 379 24.53 0.71 -2.54
CA ILE A 379 25.97 0.46 -2.58
C ILE A 379 26.60 0.92 -3.91
N PRO A 380 26.01 0.67 -5.09
CA PRO A 380 26.56 1.19 -6.33
C PRO A 380 26.68 2.73 -6.31
N GLY A 381 25.65 3.43 -5.81
CA GLY A 381 25.67 4.89 -5.67
C GLY A 381 26.76 5.36 -4.70
N MET A 382 26.86 4.72 -3.54
CA MET A 382 27.86 5.05 -2.51
C MET A 382 29.29 4.81 -3.00
N LEU A 383 29.56 3.70 -3.69
CA LEU A 383 30.88 3.39 -4.22
C LEU A 383 31.25 4.33 -5.37
N MET A 384 30.29 4.65 -6.24
CA MET A 384 30.48 5.62 -7.32
C MET A 384 30.90 6.98 -6.76
N ALA A 385 30.21 7.44 -5.72
CA ALA A 385 30.53 8.68 -5.04
C ALA A 385 31.84 8.61 -4.25
N ALA A 386 32.11 7.50 -3.57
CA ALA A 386 33.32 7.33 -2.79
C ALA A 386 34.57 7.30 -3.67
N VAL A 387 34.53 6.62 -4.82
CA VAL A 387 35.68 6.45 -5.72
C VAL A 387 35.89 7.68 -6.61
N HIS A 388 34.81 8.25 -7.17
CA HIS A 388 34.90 9.27 -8.22
C HIS A 388 34.32 10.64 -7.82
N GLY A 389 33.77 10.79 -6.62
CA GLY A 389 33.08 12.01 -6.20
C GLY A 389 31.77 12.28 -6.95
N ALA A 390 31.30 11.32 -7.75
CA ALA A 390 30.19 11.51 -8.67
C ALA A 390 28.83 11.67 -7.98
N GLY A 391 27.98 12.49 -8.60
CA GLY A 391 26.60 12.72 -8.21
C GLY A 391 25.68 11.56 -8.58
N THR A 392 24.46 11.57 -8.01
CA THR A 392 23.44 10.54 -8.27
C THR A 392 22.86 10.57 -9.68
N ASP A 393 23.20 11.59 -10.46
CA ASP A 393 22.81 11.81 -11.85
C ASP A 393 23.69 11.04 -12.85
N ASN A 394 24.82 10.46 -12.41
CA ASN A 394 25.73 9.74 -13.29
C ASN A 394 25.32 8.28 -13.54
N ALA A 395 24.36 8.09 -14.44
CA ALA A 395 23.83 6.77 -14.81
C ALA A 395 24.84 5.84 -15.51
N GLY A 396 25.86 6.41 -16.16
CA GLY A 396 26.92 5.64 -16.78
C GLY A 396 27.75 4.94 -15.72
N LEU A 397 28.27 5.73 -14.78
CA LEU A 397 29.15 5.22 -13.73
C LEU A 397 28.41 4.32 -12.75
N TYR A 398 27.16 4.62 -12.40
CA TYR A 398 26.33 3.76 -11.55
C TYR A 398 26.20 2.33 -12.12
N ARG A 399 26.16 2.15 -13.45
CA ARG A 399 26.09 0.83 -14.10
C ARG A 399 27.42 0.08 -14.13
N GLN A 400 28.54 0.81 -14.11
CA GLN A 400 29.88 0.25 -14.32
C GLN A 400 30.66 0.06 -13.02
N ILE A 401 30.35 0.85 -11.99
CA ILE A 401 31.15 0.95 -10.77
C ILE A 401 31.36 -0.39 -10.07
N MET A 402 30.36 -1.27 -10.07
CA MET A 402 30.49 -2.58 -9.44
C MET A 402 31.54 -3.44 -10.13
N SER A 403 31.59 -3.44 -11.46
CA SER A 403 32.63 -4.13 -12.22
C SER A 403 34.00 -3.49 -12.00
N GLU A 404 34.06 -2.16 -12.02
CA GLU A 404 35.30 -1.40 -11.82
C GLU A 404 35.94 -1.69 -10.44
N VAL A 405 35.14 -1.68 -9.37
CA VAL A 405 35.59 -1.97 -8.00
C VAL A 405 36.13 -3.40 -7.87
N ILE A 406 35.49 -4.36 -8.57
CA ILE A 406 35.94 -5.76 -8.59
C ILE A 406 37.28 -5.88 -9.35
N ASP A 407 37.37 -5.26 -10.53
CA ASP A 407 38.56 -5.33 -11.39
C ASP A 407 39.77 -4.63 -10.76
N SER A 408 39.55 -3.51 -10.05
CA SER A 408 40.60 -2.77 -9.35
C SER A 408 41.03 -3.41 -8.03
N LYS A 409 40.33 -4.46 -7.57
CA LYS A 409 40.56 -5.13 -6.27
C LYS A 409 40.49 -4.17 -5.09
N LEU A 410 39.66 -3.13 -5.20
CA LEU A 410 39.45 -2.17 -4.12
C LEU A 410 38.89 -2.88 -2.89
N GLN A 411 39.43 -2.61 -1.71
CA GLN A 411 38.93 -3.21 -0.48
C GLN A 411 37.60 -2.57 -0.08
N VAL A 412 36.51 -3.33 -0.17
CA VAL A 412 35.17 -2.87 0.20
C VAL A 412 34.62 -3.69 1.34
N GLU A 413 34.26 -3.02 2.44
CA GLU A 413 33.58 -3.61 3.59
C GLU A 413 32.19 -3.00 3.73
N ILE A 414 31.15 -3.83 3.83
CA ILE A 414 29.76 -3.39 3.97
C ILE A 414 29.19 -4.04 5.23
N VAL A 415 28.80 -3.22 6.20
CA VAL A 415 28.43 -3.68 7.55
C VAL A 415 27.07 -3.12 7.95
N GLU A 416 26.28 -3.95 8.64
CA GLU A 416 25.04 -3.52 9.30
C GLU A 416 25.35 -3.01 10.71
N VAL A 417 24.71 -1.91 11.12
CA VAL A 417 24.89 -1.31 12.45
C VAL A 417 23.54 -0.99 13.10
N ASP A 418 23.42 -1.21 14.41
CA ASP A 418 22.16 -1.08 15.15
C ASP A 418 21.90 0.36 15.64
N GLU A 419 22.12 1.36 14.78
CA GLU A 419 21.78 2.75 15.07
C GLU A 419 20.76 3.27 14.03
N PRO A 420 19.53 3.65 14.45
CA PRO A 420 18.48 4.08 13.54
C PRO A 420 18.91 5.22 12.61
N GLN A 421 18.60 5.09 11.32
CA GLN A 421 18.87 6.10 10.28
C GLN A 421 20.35 6.39 10.01
N LEU A 422 21.27 5.67 10.66
CA LEU A 422 22.71 5.88 10.51
C LEU A 422 23.22 5.43 9.14
N GLN A 423 24.05 6.26 8.54
CA GLN A 423 24.89 5.90 7.41
C GLN A 423 26.30 6.45 7.66
N ARG A 424 27.31 5.57 7.65
CA ARG A 424 28.72 5.95 7.76
C ARG A 424 29.49 5.48 6.53
N VAL A 425 30.30 6.37 5.97
CA VAL A 425 31.22 6.04 4.89
C VAL A 425 32.62 6.45 5.31
N THR A 426 33.53 5.49 5.31
CA THR A 426 34.96 5.71 5.52
C THR A 426 35.70 5.41 4.24
N ILE A 427 36.51 6.36 3.77
CA ILE A 427 37.38 6.23 2.60
C ILE A 427 38.82 6.15 3.10
N TYR A 428 39.49 5.06 2.71
CA TYR A 428 40.92 4.87 2.92
C TYR A 428 41.66 5.33 1.68
N ALA A 429 42.62 6.24 1.85
CA ALA A 429 43.40 6.79 0.77
C ALA A 429 44.87 6.96 1.16
N THR A 430 45.74 6.98 0.16
CA THR A 430 47.20 6.99 0.34
C THR A 430 47.76 8.22 1.07
N ARG A 431 47.07 9.36 1.07
CA ARG A 431 47.52 10.58 1.77
C ARG A 431 46.65 10.94 2.96
N LYS A 432 45.33 11.00 2.76
CA LYS A 432 44.38 11.41 3.79
C LYS A 432 43.11 10.60 3.71
N ASN A 433 42.83 9.87 4.78
CA ASN A 433 41.56 9.19 4.97
C ASN A 433 40.46 10.19 5.32
N ALA A 434 39.22 9.85 4.98
CA ALA A 434 38.05 10.63 5.34
C ALA A 434 36.95 9.72 5.86
N MET A 435 36.11 10.25 6.75
CA MET A 435 34.93 9.54 7.23
C MET A 435 33.79 10.53 7.41
N ILE A 436 32.59 10.14 7.00
CA ILE A 436 31.36 10.87 7.29
C ILE A 436 30.37 9.94 7.95
N GLU A 437 29.89 10.34 9.11
CA GLU A 437 28.76 9.74 9.81
C GLU A 437 27.57 10.70 9.74
N ALA A 438 26.47 10.21 9.19
CA ALA A 438 25.27 11.02 9.01
C ALA A 438 23.98 10.26 9.32
N LEU A 439 22.91 11.01 9.57
CA LEU A 439 21.56 10.48 9.67
C LEU A 439 20.78 10.80 8.40
N ASN A 440 20.12 9.79 7.82
CA ASN A 440 19.33 9.93 6.59
C ASN A 440 18.01 10.70 6.86
N ARG A 441 17.66 11.65 5.98
CA ARG A 441 16.46 12.51 6.11
C ARG A 441 15.56 12.50 4.87
N GLY A 442 15.81 11.58 3.93
CA GLY A 442 15.09 11.49 2.65
C GLY A 442 15.33 12.69 1.74
N GLY A 443 15.03 12.54 0.45
CA GLY A 443 15.20 13.62 -0.52
C GLY A 443 16.66 13.99 -0.80
N GLY A 444 17.62 13.08 -0.54
CA GLY A 444 19.06 13.37 -0.69
C GLY A 444 19.68 14.13 0.48
N ARG A 445 18.88 14.51 1.48
CA ARG A 445 19.29 15.31 2.64
C ARG A 445 19.86 14.46 3.77
N LEU A 446 20.70 15.06 4.60
CA LEU A 446 21.35 14.39 5.73
C LEU A 446 21.64 15.32 6.91
N VAL A 447 21.77 14.77 8.11
CA VAL A 447 22.36 15.44 9.29
C VAL A 447 23.76 14.89 9.49
N ILE A 448 24.79 15.73 9.51
CA ILE A 448 26.17 15.29 9.80
C ILE A 448 26.33 15.17 11.31
N LYS A 449 26.56 13.95 11.82
CA LYS A 449 26.75 13.66 13.25
C LYS A 449 28.23 13.67 13.62
N ASN A 450 29.07 13.08 12.78
CA ASN A 450 30.52 13.05 12.98
C ASN A 450 31.25 13.05 11.63
N ALA A 451 32.50 13.50 11.61
CA ALA A 451 33.31 13.49 10.41
C ALA A 451 34.81 13.52 10.72
N LEU A 452 35.60 12.85 9.89
CA LEU A 452 37.05 12.97 9.83
C LEU A 452 37.45 13.69 8.52
N PRO A 453 38.23 14.78 8.59
CA PRO A 453 38.92 15.29 9.79
C PRO A 453 38.07 16.15 10.75
N SER A 454 36.99 16.79 10.28
CA SER A 454 36.07 17.52 11.18
C SER A 454 34.68 17.74 10.58
N VAL A 455 33.68 17.94 11.44
CA VAL A 455 32.30 18.29 11.04
C VAL A 455 32.24 19.64 10.31
N ALA A 456 33.09 20.60 10.69
CA ALA A 456 33.14 21.91 10.04
C ALA A 456 33.59 21.81 8.58
N GLU A 457 34.62 21.00 8.31
CA GLU A 457 35.08 20.72 6.94
C GLU A 457 34.04 19.95 6.14
N ALA A 458 33.39 18.96 6.75
CA ALA A 458 32.31 18.22 6.10
C ALA A 458 31.13 19.12 5.70
N LYS A 459 30.70 20.05 6.59
CA LYS A 459 29.68 21.06 6.26
C LYS A 459 30.14 22.01 5.14
N ALA A 460 31.43 22.36 5.09
CA ALA A 460 31.97 23.20 4.01
C ALA A 460 32.00 22.45 2.68
N ALA A 461 32.40 21.18 2.66
CA ALA A 461 32.37 20.31 1.49
C ALA A 461 30.92 20.13 0.98
N ALA A 462 29.97 19.85 1.88
CA ALA A 462 28.55 19.72 1.53
C ALA A 462 28.01 20.98 0.83
N ARG A 463 28.32 22.18 1.35
CA ARG A 463 27.93 23.45 0.70
C ARG A 463 28.51 23.61 -0.70
N LYS A 464 29.79 23.25 -0.91
CA LYS A 464 30.43 23.30 -2.23
C LYS A 464 29.81 22.32 -3.23
N LEU A 465 29.37 21.16 -2.72
CA LEU A 465 28.72 20.12 -3.52
C LEU A 465 27.21 20.34 -3.70
N HIS A 466 26.67 21.44 -3.18
CA HIS A 466 25.23 21.75 -3.15
C HIS A 466 24.38 20.67 -2.46
N ILE A 467 24.96 19.99 -1.46
CA ILE A 467 24.27 18.98 -0.65
C ILE A 467 23.58 19.68 0.53
N GLU A 468 22.26 19.50 0.63
CA GLU A 468 21.47 20.04 1.73
C GLU A 468 21.73 19.25 3.04
N VAL A 469 22.35 19.93 3.99
CA VAL A 469 22.55 19.45 5.36
C VAL A 469 21.50 20.11 6.25
N VAL A 470 20.63 19.30 6.84
CA VAL A 470 19.62 19.76 7.80
C VAL A 470 20.16 19.64 9.23
N GLU A 471 19.61 20.43 10.15
CA GLU A 471 19.97 20.39 11.58
C GLU A 471 19.21 19.32 12.36
#